data_AF-A0A936QYX3-F1
#
_entry.id   AF-A0A936QYX3-F1
#
_cell.length_a   1.000
_cell.length_b   1.000
_cell.length_c   1.000
_cell.angle_alpha   90.00
_cell.angle_beta   90.00
_cell.angle_gamma   90.00
#
_symmetry.space_group_name_H-M   'P 1'
#
loop_
_entity.id
_entity.type
_entity.pdbx_description
1 polymer ?
#
loop_
_entity_poly.entity_id
_entity_poly.type
_entity_poly.pdbx_seq_one_letter_code
_entity_poly.pdbx_strand_id
1 'polypeptide(L)'
;MKHYLLDTSALLTLRDDESGADRVAEILALSGHKKARCSGCFMSLMEVSVWKDEGEASGDWLTTPGMGTRTPVLESARRPERQGPYK
;
A
#
# COMPACT_ATOMS: atom_id res chain seq x y z
N MET A 1 16.28 -13.62 -17.00
CA MET A 1 15.64 -13.23 -15.73
C MET A 1 14.24 -12.76 -16.05
N LYS A 2 13.19 -13.30 -15.43
CA LYS A 2 11.80 -12.94 -15.73
C LYS A 2 11.44 -11.60 -15.08
N HIS A 3 10.66 -10.78 -15.78
CA HIS A 3 10.09 -9.54 -15.29
C HIS A 3 8.58 -9.73 -15.12
N TYR A 4 8.06 -9.33 -13.97
CA TYR A 4 6.64 -9.34 -13.67
C TYR A 4 6.18 -7.91 -13.42
N LEU A 5 5.09 -7.52 -14.08
CA LEU A 5 4.35 -6.31 -13.77
C LEU A 5 3.15 -6.72 -12.93
N LEU A 6 3.16 -6.33 -11.66
CA LEU A 6 2.08 -6.61 -10.72
C LEU A 6 1.12 -5.43 -10.75
N ASP A 7 -0.13 -5.70 -11.10
CA ASP A 7 -1.22 -4.75 -10.94
C ASP A 7 -1.71 -4.77 -9.48
N THR A 8 -2.70 -3.94 -9.19
CA THR A 8 -3.26 -3.88 -7.84
C THR A 8 -3.90 -5.21 -7.46
N SER A 9 -4.73 -5.78 -8.35
CA SER A 9 -5.46 -7.02 -8.04
C SER A 9 -4.53 -8.16 -7.63
N ALA A 10 -3.39 -8.34 -8.30
CA ALA A 10 -2.37 -9.32 -7.91
C ALA A 10 -1.86 -9.09 -6.47
N LEU A 11 -1.58 -7.83 -6.10
CA LEU A 11 -1.11 -7.50 -4.75
C LEU A 11 -2.21 -7.69 -3.69
N LEU A 12 -3.47 -7.44 -4.04
CA LEU A 12 -4.60 -7.59 -3.12
C LEU A 12 -4.88 -9.05 -2.76
N THR A 13 -4.58 -10.00 -3.65
CA THR A 13 -4.74 -11.43 -3.34
C THR A 13 -3.97 -11.87 -2.08
N LEU A 14 -2.84 -11.21 -1.77
CA LEU A 14 -2.03 -11.49 -0.58
C LEU A 14 -2.70 -11.07 0.73
N ARG A 15 -3.67 -10.14 0.69
CA ARG A 15 -4.38 -9.66 1.88
C ARG A 15 -5.43 -10.66 2.33
N ASP A 16 -6.25 -11.11 1.39
CA ASP A 16 -7.48 -11.85 1.66
C ASP A 16 -7.32 -13.37 1.43
N ASP A 17 -6.08 -13.84 1.21
CA ASP A 17 -5.74 -15.23 0.88
C ASP A 17 -6.57 -15.76 -0.31
N GLU A 18 -6.76 -14.91 -1.32
CA GLU A 18 -7.55 -15.23 -2.50
C GLU A 18 -6.80 -16.16 -3.47
N SER A 19 -7.54 -16.72 -4.43
CA SER A 19 -6.95 -17.52 -5.50
C SER A 19 -5.83 -16.73 -6.22
N GLY A 20 -4.61 -17.25 -6.15
CA GLY A 20 -3.42 -16.61 -6.73
C GLY A 20 -2.45 -16.03 -5.72
N ALA A 21 -2.83 -15.93 -4.44
CA ALA A 21 -1.96 -15.44 -3.37
C ALA A 21 -0.61 -16.19 -3.31
N ASP A 22 -0.65 -17.53 -3.31
CA ASP A 22 0.56 -18.38 -3.32
C ASP A 22 1.50 -18.05 -4.48
N ARG A 23 0.93 -17.83 -5.67
CA ARG A 23 1.70 -17.54 -6.88
C ARG A 23 2.34 -16.17 -6.82
N VAL A 24 1.63 -15.18 -6.29
CA VAL A 24 2.18 -13.83 -6.10
C VAL A 24 3.26 -13.84 -5.03
N ALA A 25 3.05 -14.56 -3.93
CA ALA A 25 4.03 -14.75 -2.86
C ALA A 25 5.31 -15.42 -3.38
N GLU A 26 5.20 -16.46 -4.21
CA GLU A 26 6.34 -17.12 -4.85
C GLU A 26 7.13 -16.14 -5.74
N ILE A 27 6.43 -15.36 -6.58
CA ILE A 27 7.07 -14.37 -7.46
C ILE A 27 7.84 -13.31 -6.67
N LEU A 28 7.25 -12.81 -5.58
CA LEU A 28 7.90 -11.85 -4.68
C LEU A 28 9.11 -12.46 -3.97
N ALA A 29 9.01 -13.70 -3.49
CA ALA A 29 10.13 -14.43 -2.89
C ALA A 29 11.28 -14.63 -3.89
N LEU A 30 10.97 -15.03 -5.13
CA LEU A 30 11.96 -15.12 -6.21
C LEU A 30 12.63 -13.77 -6.48
N SER A 31 11.91 -12.67 -6.34
CA SER A 31 12.49 -11.33 -6.46
C SER A 31 13.45 -11.00 -5.32
N GLY A 32 13.11 -11.35 -4.08
CA GLY A 32 14.02 -11.25 -2.92
C GLY A 32 15.32 -12.04 -3.11
N HIS A 33 15.26 -13.18 -3.81
CA HIS A 33 16.43 -13.98 -4.18
C HIS A 33 17.14 -13.55 -5.48
N LYS A 34 16.80 -12.39 -6.05
CA LYS A 34 17.34 -11.87 -7.33
C LYS A 34 17.13 -12.81 -8.53
N LYS A 35 16.15 -13.71 -8.45
CA LYS A 35 15.77 -14.65 -9.53
C LYS A 35 14.67 -14.07 -10.44
N ALA A 36 13.95 -13.04 -9.97
CA ALA A 36 12.95 -12.29 -10.71
C ALA A 36 13.04 -10.79 -10.42
N ARG A 37 12.46 -9.98 -11.31
CA ARG A 37 12.20 -8.56 -11.05
C ARG A 37 10.70 -8.31 -11.05
N CYS A 38 10.22 -7.58 -10.07
CA CYS A 38 8.83 -7.15 -9.96
C CYS A 38 8.76 -5.63 -10.09
N SER A 39 7.78 -5.16 -10.85
CA SER A 39 7.44 -3.75 -10.98
C SER A 39 5.95 -3.58 -10.71
N GLY A 40 5.56 -2.41 -10.22
CA GLY A 40 4.18 -1.93 -10.19
C GLY A 40 4.16 -0.50 -10.74
N CYS A 41 3.02 -0.03 -11.23
CA CYS A 41 2.90 1.36 -11.67
C CYS A 41 2.55 2.27 -10.48
N PHE A 42 2.71 3.58 -10.69
CA PHE A 42 2.35 4.59 -9.68
C PHE A 42 0.89 4.49 -9.25
N MET A 43 -0.02 4.17 -10.17
CA MET A 43 -1.45 3.99 -9.87
C MET A 43 -1.68 2.83 -8.90
N SER A 44 -1.04 1.68 -9.14
CA SER A 44 -1.15 0.52 -8.24
C SER A 44 -0.55 0.80 -6.86
N LEU A 45 0.50 1.62 -6.78
CA LEU A 45 1.04 2.06 -5.49
C LEU A 45 0.03 2.92 -4.72
N MET A 46 -0.63 3.88 -5.38
CA MET A 46 -1.64 4.71 -4.74
C MET A 46 -2.79 3.86 -4.19
N GLU A 47 -3.26 2.91 -4.99
CA GLU A 47 -4.35 2.02 -4.61
C GLU A 47 -3.95 1.15 -3.40
N VAL A 48 -2.80 0.49 -3.40
CA VAL A 48 -2.33 -0.32 -2.25
C VAL A 48 -2.00 0.54 -1.02
N SER A 49 -1.57 1.80 -1.20
CA SER A 49 -1.21 2.67 -0.08
C SER A 49 -2.41 3.12 0.76
N VAL A 50 -3.59 3.32 0.12
CA VAL A 50 -4.84 3.59 0.84
C VAL A 50 -5.17 2.46 1.82
N TRP A 51 -4.79 1.23 1.48
CA TRP A 51 -5.16 0.03 2.24
C TRP A 51 -4.31 -0.12 3.49
N LYS A 52 -3.06 0.35 3.45
CA LYS A 52 -2.21 0.41 4.64
C LYS A 52 -2.86 1.31 5.71
N ASP A 53 -3.47 2.41 5.29
CA ASP A 53 -4.13 3.37 6.19
C ASP A 53 -5.50 2.85 6.67
N GLU A 54 -6.26 2.11 5.85
CA GLU A 54 -7.54 1.50 6.26
C GLU A 54 -7.38 0.36 7.27
N GLY A 55 -6.30 -0.43 7.17
CA GLY A 55 -5.96 -1.47 8.15
C GLY A 55 -5.61 -0.89 9.53
N GLU A 56 -4.92 0.25 9.56
CA GLU A 56 -4.63 0.98 10.80
C GLU A 56 -5.89 1.66 11.38
N ALA A 57 -6.79 2.18 10.53
CA ALA A 57 -8.07 2.74 10.96
C ALA A 57 -9.05 1.70 11.55
N SER A 58 -8.86 0.42 11.21
CA SER A 58 -9.71 -0.68 11.66
C SER A 58 -9.33 -1.25 13.04
N GLY A 59 -8.26 -0.73 13.66
CA GLY A 59 -7.70 -1.23 14.92
C GLY A 59 -8.35 -0.76 16.23
N ASP A 60 -9.35 0.14 16.21
CA ASP A 60 -9.84 0.76 17.47
C ASP A 60 -11.32 1.17 17.45
N TRP A 61 -12.22 0.27 17.03
CA TRP A 61 -13.67 0.48 17.19
C TRP A 61 -14.34 -0.48 18.18
N LEU A 62 -13.56 -1.31 18.88
CA LEU A 62 -14.04 -2.28 19.87
C LEU A 62 -13.58 -1.97 21.30
N THR A 63 -13.63 -0.71 21.71
CA THR A 63 -13.71 -0.34 23.13
C THR A 63 -14.69 0.80 23.37
N THR A 64 -15.88 0.41 23.85
CA THR A 64 -16.81 1.14 24.74
C THR A 64 -17.49 2.45 24.26
N PRO A 65 -18.80 2.63 24.59
CA PRO A 65 -19.56 3.81 24.23
C PRO A 65 -19.33 4.94 25.23
N GLY A 66 -18.79 6.06 24.77
CA GLY A 66 -18.65 7.26 25.61
C GLY A 66 -17.91 8.38 24.91
N MET A 67 -18.68 9.35 24.41
CA MET A 67 -18.33 10.78 24.23
C MET A 67 -16.95 11.14 23.68
N GLY A 68 -16.93 11.70 22.46
CA GLY A 68 -15.82 12.52 21.99
C GLY A 68 -15.88 12.75 20.49
N THR A 69 -16.50 13.85 20.07
CA THR A 69 -16.49 14.35 18.69
C THR A 69 -15.07 14.37 18.13
N ARG A 70 -14.81 13.57 17.08
CA ARG A 70 -13.57 13.63 16.29
C ARG A 70 -13.58 14.90 15.47
N THR A 71 -12.77 15.89 15.85
CA THR A 71 -12.29 16.91 14.92
C THR A 71 -11.09 16.30 14.18
N PRO A 72 -11.12 16.10 12.85
CA PRO A 72 -9.90 15.81 12.13
C PRO A 72 -9.07 17.09 12.12
N VAL A 73 -7.97 17.11 12.88
CA VAL A 73 -6.94 18.14 12.77
C VAL A 73 -6.29 17.97 11.39
N LEU A 74 -6.83 18.73 10.45
CA LEU A 74 -6.31 18.99 9.12
C LEU A 74 -5.08 19.91 9.27
N GLU A 75 -4.06 19.44 9.98
CA GLU A 75 -2.86 20.23 10.27
C GLU A 75 -1.60 19.37 10.15
N SER A 76 -1.19 19.13 8.91
CA SER A 76 0.20 19.34 8.48
C SER A 76 0.35 18.95 7.01
N ALA A 77 -0.32 19.69 6.13
CA ALA A 77 0.14 19.82 4.75
C ALA A 77 1.47 20.61 4.74
N ARG A 78 2.56 20.00 5.22
CA ARG A 78 3.90 20.50 4.92
C ARG A 78 4.24 20.11 3.48
N ARG A 79 3.82 20.92 2.52
CA ARG A 79 4.60 21.08 1.28
C ARG A 79 5.77 22.01 1.61
N PRO A 80 7.03 21.54 1.65
CA PRO A 80 8.11 22.44 1.34
C PRO A 80 8.01 22.78 -0.15
N GLU A 81 7.87 24.08 -0.45
CA GLU A 81 8.05 24.63 -1.79
C GLU A 81 9.32 24.02 -2.42
N ARG A 82 9.16 23.31 -3.55
CA ARG A 82 10.30 23.03 -4.42
C ARG A 82 10.64 24.32 -5.18
N GLN A 83 11.45 25.17 -4.57
CA GLN A 83 12.31 26.08 -5.32
C GLN A 83 13.67 25.38 -5.50
N GLY A 84 14.00 25.01 -6.74
CA GLY A 84 15.31 24.47 -7.10
C GLY A 84 15.37 23.97 -8.54
N PRO A 85 16.46 24.24 -9.28
CA PRO A 85 16.38 24.65 -10.67
C PRO A 85 16.49 23.47 -11.64
N TYR A 86 15.57 23.40 -12.60
CA TYR A 86 15.84 22.76 -13.87
C TYR A 86 15.89 23.88 -14.93
N LYS A 87 17.11 24.05 -15.44
CA LYS A 87 17.62 24.86 -16.57
C LYS A 87 16.61 25.69 -17.38
#